data_AF-A0A699XDZ1-F1
#
_entry.id   AF-A0A699XDZ1-F1
#
_cell.length_a   1.000
_cell.length_b   1.000
_cell.length_c   1.000
_cell.angle_alpha   90.00
_cell.angle_beta   90.00
_cell.angle_gamma   90.00
#
_symmetry.space_group_name_H-M   'P 1'
#
loop_
_entity.id
_entity.type
_entity.pdbx_description
1 polymer ?
#
loop_
_entity_poly.entity_id
_entity_poly.type
_entity_poly.pdbx_seq_one_letter_code
_entity_poly.pdbx_strand_id
1 'polypeptide(L)'
;MEAEAQCAKLAELDLVDGIITDDSDVFLFGGKQCFKNIFNDAKYAECFLLTDVERELSLSRERLISLAYLLGSDYTIGLPGVGPV
;
A
#
# COMPACT_ATOMS: atom_id res chain seq x y z
N MET A 1 -10.52 -9.10 9.86
CA MET A 1 -11.18 -8.15 8.94
C MET A 1 -10.35 -6.89 9.06
N GLU A 2 -9.62 -6.54 8.01
CA GLU A 2 -8.72 -5.38 8.05
C GLU A 2 -9.42 -4.11 7.58
N ALA A 3 -9.11 -3.00 8.25
CA ALA A 3 -9.59 -1.69 7.86
C ALA A 3 -9.11 -1.34 6.44
N GLU A 4 -7.85 -1.65 6.12
CA GLU A 4 -7.26 -1.31 4.81
C GLU A 4 -7.94 -1.99 3.64
N ALA A 5 -8.36 -3.25 3.82
CA ALA A 5 -9.12 -3.97 2.80
C ALA A 5 -10.47 -3.28 2.53
N GLN A 6 -11.15 -2.82 3.58
CA GLN A 6 -12.42 -2.11 3.44
C GLN A 6 -12.21 -0.72 2.83
N CYS A 7 -11.17 0.02 3.23
CA CYS A 7 -10.81 1.31 2.64
C CYS A 7 -10.51 1.19 1.15
N ALA A 8 -9.70 0.19 0.76
CA ALA A 8 -9.45 -0.13 -0.64
C ALA A 8 -10.76 -0.42 -1.40
N LYS A 9 -11.70 -1.14 -0.78
CA LYS A 9 -12.99 -1.42 -1.40
C LYS A 9 -13.86 -0.16 -1.53
N LEU A 10 -13.87 0.73 -0.55
CA LEU A 10 -14.59 2.00 -0.64
C LEU A 10 -14.06 2.87 -1.78
N ALA A 11 -12.72 2.93 -1.94
CA ALA A 11 -12.08 3.65 -3.04
C ALA A 11 -12.35 2.99 -4.40
N GLU A 12 -12.38 1.65 -4.48
CA GLU A 12 -12.74 0.92 -5.70
C GLU A 12 -14.20 1.17 -6.14
N LEU A 13 -15.09 1.39 -5.17
CA LEU A 13 -16.51 1.70 -5.41
C LEU A 13 -16.77 3.19 -5.64
N ASP A 14 -15.71 4.01 -5.79
CA ASP A 14 -15.78 5.47 -5.96
C ASP A 14 -16.58 6.17 -4.84
N LEU A 15 -16.58 5.62 -3.62
CA LEU A 15 -17.24 6.21 -2.45
C LEU A 15 -16.34 7.22 -1.72
N VAL A 16 -15.04 7.19 -2.01
CA VAL A 16 -14.01 8.09 -1.48
C VAL A 16 -12.96 8.36 -2.57
N ASP A 17 -12.30 9.52 -2.52
CA ASP A 17 -11.29 9.93 -3.50
C ASP A 17 -9.86 9.47 -3.15
N GLY A 18 -9.67 8.88 -1.97
CA GLY A 18 -8.36 8.42 -1.50
C GLY A 18 -8.43 7.85 -0.10
N ILE A 19 -7.33 7.23 0.31
CA ILE A 19 -7.22 6.53 1.60
C ILE A 19 -6.13 7.21 2.43
N ILE A 20 -6.42 7.51 3.70
CA ILE A 20 -5.41 7.99 4.65
C ILE A 20 -4.98 6.79 5.49
N THR A 21 -3.74 6.35 5.31
CA THR A 21 -3.15 5.28 6.13
C THR A 21 -1.62 5.32 6.04
N ASP A 22 -0.96 4.86 7.11
CA ASP A 22 0.48 4.63 7.12
C ASP A 22 0.85 3.16 6.86
N ASP A 23 -0.15 2.29 6.71
CA ASP A 23 0.01 0.86 6.45
C ASP A 23 0.12 0.57 4.94
N SER A 24 1.20 -0.13 4.55
CA SER A 24 1.46 -0.49 3.16
C SER A 24 0.54 -1.59 2.62
N ASP A 25 -0.09 -2.38 3.49
CA ASP A 25 -0.95 -3.48 3.06
C ASP A 25 -2.18 -2.99 2.26
N VAL A 26 -2.53 -1.70 2.38
CA VAL A 26 -3.56 -1.04 1.55
C VAL A 26 -3.32 -1.26 0.05
N PHE A 27 -2.07 -1.28 -0.42
CA PHE A 27 -1.75 -1.53 -1.83
C PHE A 27 -1.93 -3.00 -2.21
N LEU A 28 -1.67 -3.92 -1.27
CA LEU A 28 -1.92 -5.35 -1.47
C LEU A 28 -3.42 -5.64 -1.58
N PHE A 29 -4.25 -4.87 -0.87
CA PHE A 29 -5.71 -4.90 -0.99
C PHE A 29 -6.26 -4.18 -2.22
N GLY A 30 -5.43 -3.43 -2.95
CA GLY A 30 -5.81 -2.76 -4.20
C GLY A 30 -6.17 -1.28 -4.05
N GLY A 31 -5.78 -0.64 -2.94
CA GLY A 31 -5.84 0.80 -2.80
C GLY A 31 -5.00 1.49 -3.88
N LYS A 32 -5.60 2.42 -4.62
CA LYS A 32 -4.96 3.07 -5.78
C LYS A 32 -4.26 4.38 -5.44
N GLN A 33 -4.76 5.09 -4.42
CA GLN A 33 -4.26 6.40 -4.00
C GLN A 33 -4.27 6.46 -2.47
N CYS A 34 -3.09 6.58 -1.88
CA CYS A 34 -2.90 6.59 -0.44
C CYS A 34 -2.15 7.85 0.00
N PHE A 35 -2.57 8.41 1.14
CA PHE A 35 -1.94 9.54 1.79
C PHE A 35 -1.35 9.09 3.13
N LYS A 36 -0.03 9.19 3.21
CA LYS A 36 0.77 8.82 4.38
C LYS A 36 1.19 10.07 5.16
N ASN A 37 1.42 9.92 6.46
CA ASN A 37 1.95 10.94 7.36
C ASN A 37 1.04 12.17 7.51
N ILE A 38 -0.26 12.02 7.28
CA ILE A 38 -1.26 13.12 7.39
C ILE A 38 -1.28 13.74 8.79
N PHE A 39 -1.02 12.94 9.83
CA PHE A 39 -1.09 13.39 11.23
C PHE A 39 0.28 13.71 11.84
N ASN A 40 1.35 13.67 11.05
CA ASN A 40 2.69 14.07 11.51
C ASN A 40 2.83 15.59 11.55
N ASP A 41 3.85 16.09 12.26
CA ASP A 41 4.15 17.53 12.37
C ASP A 41 4.62 18.19 11.05
N ALA A 42 4.78 17.41 9.98
CA ALA A 42 5.13 17.92 8.66
C ALA A 42 3.99 18.76 8.07
N LYS A 43 4.35 19.78 7.28
CA LYS A 43 3.35 20.66 6.62
C LYS A 43 2.74 20.06 5.35
N TYR A 44 3.08 18.82 5.03
CA TYR A 44 2.62 18.12 3.83
C TYR A 44 2.40 16.64 4.16
N ALA A 45 1.45 16.03 3.46
CA ALA A 45 1.27 14.59 3.43
C ALA A 45 1.99 14.01 2.20
N GLU A 46 2.42 12.76 2.29
CA GLU A 46 2.99 12.04 1.17
C GLU A 46 1.86 11.34 0.41
N CYS A 47 1.74 11.61 -0.90
CA CYS A 47 0.76 10.96 -1.76
C CYS A 47 1.45 9.86 -2.57
N PHE A 48 0.92 8.66 -2.50
CA PHE A 48 1.37 7.50 -3.25
C PHE A 48 0.25 7.03 -4.19
N LEU A 49 0.55 7.02 -5.50
CA LEU A 49 -0.33 6.47 -6.51
C LEU A 49 0.20 5.12 -6.96
N LEU A 50 -0.67 4.11 -6.98
CA LEU A 50 -0.32 2.77 -7.47
C LEU A 50 0.15 2.82 -8.92
N THR A 51 -0.41 3.74 -9.72
CA THR A 51 0.02 3.97 -11.11
C THR A 51 1.45 4.50 -11.20
N ASP A 52 1.91 5.30 -10.23
CA ASP A 52 3.29 5.78 -10.19
C ASP A 52 4.23 4.66 -9.71
N VAL A 53 3.82 3.87 -8.72
CA VAL A 53 4.57 2.68 -8.28
C VAL A 53 4.75 1.70 -9.44
N GLU A 54 3.70 1.46 -10.22
CA GLU A 54 3.78 0.58 -11.38
C GLU A 54 4.66 1.17 -12.48
N ARG A 55 4.54 2.46 -12.78
CA ARG A 55 5.34 3.13 -13.84
C ARG A 55 6.82 3.22 -13.50
N GLU A 56 7.16 3.64 -12.28
CA GLU A 56 8.54 3.96 -11.89
C GLU A 56 9.30 2.73 -11.38
N LEU A 57 8.62 1.78 -10.73
CA LEU A 57 9.25 0.60 -10.11
C LEU A 57 8.90 -0.72 -10.81
N SER A 58 8.00 -0.69 -11.82
CA SER A 58 7.49 -1.91 -12.46
C SER A 58 6.85 -2.88 -11.47
N LEU A 59 6.21 -2.36 -10.42
CA LEU A 59 5.53 -3.17 -9.40
C LEU A 59 4.01 -3.06 -9.57
N SER A 60 3.42 -4.04 -10.24
CA SER A 60 1.96 -4.25 -10.21
C SER A 60 1.52 -4.76 -8.84
N ARG A 61 0.21 -4.77 -8.57
CA ARG A 61 -0.36 -5.34 -7.35
C ARG A 61 0.10 -6.78 -7.11
N GLU A 62 0.12 -7.62 -8.13
CA GLU A 62 0.55 -9.02 -8.02
C GLU A 62 2.04 -9.13 -7.65
N ARG A 63 2.86 -8.20 -8.16
CA ARG A 63 4.29 -8.11 -7.81
C ARG A 63 4.50 -7.61 -6.39
N LEU A 64 3.69 -6.65 -5.92
CA LEU A 64 3.69 -6.21 -4.52
C LEU A 64 3.28 -7.35 -3.58
N ILE A 65 2.27 -8.15 -3.95
CA ILE A 65 1.90 -9.35 -3.18
C ILE A 65 3.05 -10.35 -3.16
N SER A 66 3.72 -10.57 -4.29
CA SER A 66 4.91 -11.43 -4.36
C SER A 66 6.04 -10.91 -3.46
N LEU A 67 6.24 -9.59 -3.40
CA LEU A 67 7.21 -8.97 -2.49
C LEU A 67 6.83 -9.19 -1.02
N ALA A 68 5.55 -9.12 -0.65
CA ALA A 68 5.11 -9.41 0.71
C ALA A 68 5.49 -10.85 1.14
N TYR A 69 5.37 -11.84 0.24
CA TYR A 69 5.86 -13.21 0.51
C TYR A 69 7.36 -13.29 0.78
N LEU A 70 8.16 -12.40 0.18
CA LEU A 70 9.61 -12.40 0.32
C LEU A 70 10.08 -11.59 1.53
N LEU A 71 9.55 -10.38 1.69
CA LEU A 71 9.97 -9.41 2.71
C LEU A 71 9.25 -9.59 4.05
N GLY A 72 8.08 -10.21 4.02
CA GLY A 72 7.17 -10.32 5.16
C GLY A 72 6.09 -9.23 5.15
N SER A 73 4.95 -9.57 5.75
CA SER A 73 3.82 -8.68 6.05
C SER A 73 3.01 -9.29 7.21
N ASP A 74 1.87 -8.70 7.54
CA ASP A 74 0.96 -9.27 8.55
C ASP A 74 0.46 -10.68 8.21
N TYR A 75 0.56 -11.08 6.93
CA TYR A 75 0.07 -12.35 6.41
C TYR A 75 1.17 -13.41 6.22
N THR A 76 2.44 -13.06 6.34
CA THR A 76 3.56 -13.97 6.11
C THR A 76 4.83 -13.45 6.74
N ILE A 77 5.65 -14.32 7.33
CA ILE A 77 6.90 -13.93 8.00
C ILE A 77 8.02 -13.53 7.02
N GLY A 78 7.85 -13.75 5.72
CA GLY A 78 8.88 -13.53 4.72
C GLY A 78 9.98 -14.60 4.72
N LEU A 79 11.06 -14.35 3.99
CA LEU A 79 12.23 -15.23 3.92
C LEU A 79 13.40 -14.66 4.74
N PRO A 80 14.03 -15.47 5.62
CA PRO A 80 15.19 -15.02 6.37
C PRO A 80 16.33 -14.54 5.47
N GLY A 81 16.85 -13.35 5.75
CA GLY A 81 17.96 -12.75 5.00
C GLY A 81 17.57 -12.07 3.69
N VAL A 82 16.27 -11.99 3.35
CA VAL A 82 15.77 -11.27 2.19
C VAL A 82 15.26 -9.89 2.61
N GLY A 83 15.83 -8.84 2.01
CA GLY A 83 15.43 -7.45 2.18
C GLY A 83 15.27 -6.75 0.82
N PRO A 84 14.98 -5.45 0.80
CA PRO A 84 14.69 -4.71 -0.44
C PRO A 84 15.91 -4.40 -1.34
N VAL A 85 17.07 -5.03 -1.10
CA VAL A 85 18.39 -4.64 -1.66
C VAL A 85 19.03 -5.78 -2.42
#